data_AF-A0A1M5S416-F1
#
_entry.id   AF-A0A1M5S416-F1
#
_cell.length_a   1.000
_cell.length_b   1.000
_cell.length_c   1.000
_cell.angle_alpha   90.00
_cell.angle_beta   90.00
_cell.angle_gamma   90.00
#
_symmetry.space_group_name_H-M   'P 1'
#
loop_
_entity.id
_entity.type
_entity.pdbx_description
1 polymer ?
#
loop_
_entity_poly.entity_id
_entity_poly.type
_entity_poly.pdbx_seq_one_letter_code
_entity_poly.pdbx_strand_id
1 'polypeptide(L)'
;MSIIPMMLQIGERSPIAHRHKLAGTVTVDGLPARRTIVAFDRRNLDYAGSTISDAETGKWDITNLNEFPERTLLVVAFDTTGYYNAEVADYITQVATVES
;
A
#
# COMPACT_ATOMS: atom_id res chain seq x y z
N MET A 1 27.17 54.51 8.75
CA MET A 1 25.81 53.99 8.96
C MET A 1 25.67 52.80 8.02
N SER A 2 25.85 51.58 8.52
CA SER A 2 25.98 50.36 7.71
C SER A 2 24.63 49.64 7.65
N ILE A 3 24.12 49.40 6.45
CA ILE A 3 22.87 48.67 6.22
C ILE A 3 23.24 47.19 6.13
N ILE A 4 22.81 46.39 7.09
CA ILE A 4 22.98 44.93 7.04
C ILE A 4 21.90 44.38 6.10
N PRO A 5 22.24 43.68 5.00
CA PRO A 5 21.25 43.04 4.17
C PRO A 5 20.57 41.91 4.97
N MET A 6 19.25 41.99 5.08
CA MET A 6 18.45 40.91 5.65
C MET A 6 18.49 39.72 4.69
N MET A 7 19.30 38.72 5.02
CA MET A 7 19.26 37.43 4.34
C MET A 7 17.90 36.78 4.62
N LEU A 8 17.16 36.45 3.56
CA LEU A 8 16.01 35.58 3.63
C LEU A 8 16.50 34.18 4.01
N GLN A 9 16.47 33.85 5.30
CA GLN A 9 16.73 32.51 5.78
C GLN A 9 15.50 31.67 5.50
N ILE A 10 15.51 30.94 4.38
CA ILE A 10 14.56 29.85 4.15
C ILE A 10 14.92 28.81 5.21
N GLY A 11 14.20 28.81 6.32
CA GLY A 11 14.34 27.77 7.34
C GLY A 11 14.29 26.42 6.66
N GLU A 12 15.12 25.47 7.11
CA GLU A 12 15.09 24.08 6.65
C GLU A 12 13.64 23.60 6.77
N ARG A 13 12.88 23.68 5.67
CA ARG A 13 11.60 23.01 5.58
C ARG A 13 12.00 21.55 5.62
N SER A 14 11.74 20.89 6.73
CA SER A 14 11.76 19.43 6.79
C SER A 14 11.11 18.93 5.50
N PRO A 15 11.74 18.01 4.76
CA PRO A 15 11.15 17.44 3.55
C PRO A 15 9.69 17.10 3.85
N ILE A 16 8.77 17.56 3.00
CA ILE A 16 7.35 17.29 3.19
C ILE A 16 7.21 15.77 3.11
N ALA A 17 7.08 15.10 4.25
CA ALA A 17 7.02 13.64 4.35
C ALA A 17 5.73 13.03 3.76
N HIS A 18 4.95 13.79 3.00
CA HIS A 18 3.55 13.49 2.73
C HIS A 18 3.23 13.78 1.26
N ARG A 19 3.32 12.75 0.40
CA ARG A 19 2.60 12.70 -0.90
C ARG A 19 2.70 11.38 -1.66
N HIS A 20 3.13 10.27 -1.05
CA HIS A 20 3.09 8.99 -1.76
C HIS A 20 1.66 8.45 -1.77
N LYS A 21 1.23 8.01 -2.96
CA LYS A 21 -0.09 7.44 -3.24
C LYS A 21 0.10 6.05 -3.82
N LEU A 22 -0.67 5.10 -3.32
CA LEU A 22 -0.84 3.79 -3.93
C LEU A 22 -2.26 3.69 -4.46
N ALA A 23 -2.44 3.23 -5.70
CA ALA A 23 -3.75 3.13 -6.32
C ALA A 23 -3.82 1.95 -7.27
N GLY A 24 -5.03 1.47 -7.50
CA GLY A 24 -5.28 0.39 -8.43
C GLY A 24 -6.75 0.16 -8.68
N THR A 25 -7.04 -1.00 -9.26
CA THR A 25 -8.39 -1.50 -9.50
C THR A 25 -8.46 -2.94 -9.02
N VAL A 26 -9.56 -3.32 -8.37
CA VAL A 26 -9.85 -4.69 -7.99
C VAL A 26 -11.07 -5.19 -8.75
N THR A 27 -10.97 -6.41 -9.28
CA THR A 27 -12.04 -7.09 -9.99
C THR A 27 -12.21 -8.51 -9.45
N VAL A 28 -13.40 -9.05 -9.60
CA VAL A 28 -13.76 -10.45 -9.31
C VAL A 28 -14.52 -10.95 -10.53
N ASP A 29 -14.08 -12.07 -11.10
CA ASP A 29 -14.61 -12.61 -12.35
C ASP A 29 -14.67 -11.59 -13.50
N GLY A 30 -13.69 -10.68 -13.54
CA GLY A 30 -13.61 -9.62 -14.54
C GLY A 30 -14.51 -8.40 -14.28
N LEU A 31 -15.35 -8.42 -13.24
CA LEU A 31 -16.23 -7.31 -12.86
C LEU A 31 -15.64 -6.49 -11.70
N PRO A 32 -15.84 -5.16 -11.68
CA PRO A 32 -15.51 -4.33 -10.52
C PRO A 32 -16.08 -4.89 -9.21
N ALA A 33 -15.27 -4.86 -8.16
CA ALA A 33 -15.66 -5.40 -6.86
C ALA A 33 -15.38 -4.41 -5.73
N ARG A 34 -16.29 -4.37 -4.76
CA ARG A 34 -16.06 -3.70 -3.47
C ARG A 34 -15.28 -4.63 -2.55
N ARG A 35 -14.05 -4.25 -2.20
CA ARG A 35 -13.13 -5.02 -1.35
C ARG A 35 -12.42 -4.09 -0.37
N THR A 36 -12.09 -4.62 0.80
CA THR A 36 -11.16 -3.96 1.70
C THR A 36 -9.75 -4.19 1.18
N ILE A 37 -9.00 -3.12 0.93
CA ILE A 37 -7.64 -3.17 0.43
C ILE A 37 -6.70 -2.79 1.57
N VAL A 38 -5.67 -3.60 1.80
CA VAL A 38 -4.64 -3.34 2.81
C VAL A 38 -3.27 -3.48 2.19
N ALA A 39 -2.40 -2.52 2.49
CA ALA A 39 -0.99 -2.55 2.10
C ALA A 39 -0.11 -2.77 3.33
N PHE A 40 0.90 -3.62 3.17
CA PHE A 40 1.92 -3.93 4.16
C PHE A 40 3.32 -3.75 3.57
N ASP A 41 4.33 -3.47 4.39
CA ASP A 41 5.71 -3.76 4.01
C ASP A 41 5.87 -5.29 3.94
N ARG A 42 6.24 -5.79 2.76
CA ARG A 42 6.36 -7.21 2.46
C ARG A 42 7.38 -7.93 3.34
N ARG A 43 8.40 -7.23 3.86
CA ARG A 43 9.54 -7.85 4.57
C ARG A 43 9.20 -8.22 6.00
N ASN A 44 8.39 -7.41 6.67
CA ASN A 44 8.08 -7.53 8.09
C ASN A 44 6.57 -7.52 8.39
N LEU A 45 5.73 -7.36 7.36
CA LEU A 45 4.28 -7.27 7.45
C LEU A 45 3.78 -6.06 8.26
N ASP A 46 4.60 -5.01 8.36
CA ASP A 46 4.18 -3.76 8.98
C ASP A 46 3.05 -3.13 8.16
N TYR A 47 1.99 -2.72 8.86
CA TYR A 47 0.84 -2.04 8.23
C TYR A 47 1.27 -0.69 7.64
N ALA A 48 1.02 -0.50 6.36
CA ALA A 48 1.28 0.76 5.66
C ALA A 48 0.02 1.62 5.52
N GLY A 49 -1.14 1.00 5.28
CA GLY A 49 -2.39 1.70 5.07
C GLY A 49 -3.50 0.80 4.55
N SER A 50 -4.73 1.32 4.52
CA SER A 50 -5.90 0.61 4.01
C SER A 50 -6.93 1.56 3.42
N THR A 51 -7.79 0.99 2.57
CA THR A 51 -8.91 1.70 1.95
C THR A 51 -9.98 0.67 1.54
N ILE A 52 -11.09 1.15 0.98
CA ILE A 52 -12.13 0.31 0.38
C ILE A 52 -12.26 0.70 -1.09
N SER A 53 -12.31 -0.30 -1.98
CA SER A 53 -12.57 -0.03 -3.39
C SER A 53 -14.01 0.37 -3.66
N ASP A 54 -14.18 1.21 -4.66
CA ASP A 54 -15.49 1.59 -5.17
C ASP A 54 -16.22 0.40 -5.80
N ALA A 55 -17.52 0.27 -5.56
CA ALA A 55 -18.29 -0.90 -5.99
C ALA A 55 -18.57 -0.91 -7.49
N GLU A 56 -18.70 0.25 -8.13
CA GLU A 56 -19.07 0.37 -9.53
C GLU A 56 -17.84 0.33 -10.45
N THR A 57 -16.73 0.90 -9.98
CA THR A 57 -15.51 1.06 -10.77
C THR A 57 -14.36 0.17 -10.31
N GLY A 58 -14.43 -0.39 -9.10
CA GLY A 58 -13.36 -1.23 -8.52
C GLY A 58 -12.12 -0.42 -8.14
N LYS A 59 -12.12 0.89 -8.35
CA LYS A 59 -10.98 1.78 -8.12
C LYS A 59 -10.77 1.98 -6.63
N TRP A 60 -9.52 2.10 -6.23
CA TRP A 60 -9.13 2.37 -4.85
C TRP A 60 -7.83 3.17 -4.81
N ASP A 61 -7.65 3.92 -3.73
CA ASP A 61 -6.38 4.53 -3.40
C ASP A 61 -6.14 4.70 -1.89
N ILE A 62 -4.86 4.61 -1.53
CA ILE A 62 -4.32 4.88 -0.20
C ILE A 62 -3.39 6.09 -0.35
N THR A 63 -3.71 7.16 0.37
CA THR A 63 -2.95 8.43 0.37
C THR A 63 -2.16 8.60 1.66
N ASN A 64 -1.24 9.56 1.67
CA ASN A 64 -0.40 9.88 2.83
C ASN A 64 0.46 8.68 3.30
N LEU A 65 0.88 7.84 2.37
CA LEU A 65 1.84 6.78 2.67
C LEU A 65 3.23 7.37 2.92
N ASN A 66 3.97 6.73 3.82
CA ASN A 66 5.41 6.92 3.90
C ASN A 66 6.07 6.51 2.57
N GLU A 67 7.27 7.01 2.32
CA GLU A 67 8.07 6.53 1.19
C GLU A 67 8.50 5.08 1.44
N PHE A 68 8.23 4.20 0.48
CA PHE A 68 8.67 2.81 0.49
C PHE A 68 9.61 2.58 -0.70
N PRO A 69 10.70 1.80 -0.54
CA PRO A 69 11.52 1.42 -1.67
C PRO A 69 10.72 0.66 -2.73
N GLU A 70 11.22 0.65 -3.97
CA GLU A 70 10.53 -0.05 -5.05
C GLU A 70 10.33 -1.54 -4.69
N ARG A 71 9.15 -2.09 -4.99
CA ARG A 71 8.79 -3.52 -4.82
C ARG A 71 8.80 -4.03 -3.38
N THR A 72 8.67 -3.15 -2.37
CA THR A 72 8.61 -3.57 -0.96
C THR A 72 7.20 -3.66 -0.39
N LEU A 73 6.15 -3.27 -1.14
CA LEU A 73 4.78 -3.36 -0.66
C LEU A 73 4.11 -4.67 -1.07
N LEU A 74 3.41 -5.29 -0.12
CA LEU A 74 2.45 -6.38 -0.33
C LEU A 74 1.04 -5.78 -0.22
N VAL A 75 0.22 -5.96 -1.25
CA VAL A 75 -1.15 -5.45 -1.29
C VAL A 75 -2.13 -6.62 -1.33
N VAL A 76 -3.08 -6.64 -0.41
CA VAL A 76 -4.08 -7.70 -0.29
C VAL A 76 -5.47 -7.11 -0.36
N ALA A 77 -6.34 -7.72 -1.15
CA ALA A 77 -7.76 -7.42 -1.21
C ALA A 77 -8.55 -8.49 -0.46
N PHE A 78 -9.32 -8.09 0.55
CA PHE A 78 -10.15 -8.97 1.35
C PHE A 78 -11.61 -8.90 0.90
N ASP A 79 -12.22 -10.07 0.70
CA ASP A 79 -13.67 -10.19 0.68
C ASP A 79 -14.18 -10.29 2.13
N THR A 80 -14.83 -9.24 2.62
CA THR A 80 -15.44 -9.23 3.96
C THR A 80 -16.88 -9.72 3.96
N THR A 81 -17.43 -10.10 2.80
CA THR A 81 -18.81 -10.59 2.68
C THR A 81 -18.92 -12.09 2.90
N GLY A 82 -17.81 -12.83 2.71
CA GLY A 82 -17.78 -14.29 2.81
C GLY A 82 -18.38 -15.01 1.61
N TYR A 83 -18.68 -14.29 0.51
CA TYR A 83 -19.20 -14.90 -0.72
C TYR A 83 -18.11 -15.60 -1.54
N TYR A 84 -16.86 -15.16 -1.41
CA TYR A 84 -15.74 -15.69 -2.16
C TYR A 84 -14.71 -16.28 -1.19
N ASN A 85 -14.32 -17.53 -1.43
CA ASN A 85 -13.20 -18.14 -0.72
C ASN A 85 -11.90 -17.47 -1.16
N ALA A 86 -10.91 -17.42 -0.27
CA ALA A 86 -9.55 -17.11 -0.68
C ALA A 86 -9.07 -18.21 -1.63
N GLU A 87 -8.96 -17.91 -2.93
CA GLU A 87 -8.27 -18.81 -3.85
C GLU A 87 -6.76 -18.75 -3.54
N VAL A 88 -6.18 -19.93 -3.30
CA VAL A 88 -4.75 -20.06 -2.98
C VAL A 88 -3.95 -19.75 -4.24
N ALA A 89 -3.30 -18.58 -4.28
CA ALA A 89 -2.46 -18.19 -5.41
C ALA A 89 -1.11 -18.95 -5.47
N ASP A 90 -0.67 -19.55 -4.36
CA ASP A 90 0.58 -20.31 -4.27
C ASP A 90 0.37 -21.66 -3.58
N TYR A 91 0.69 -22.76 -4.27
CA TYR A 91 0.80 -24.08 -3.66
C TYR A 91 2.06 -24.13 -2.78
N ILE A 92 1.94 -23.73 -1.51
CA ILE A 92 3.00 -23.95 -0.52
C ILE A 92 3.00 -25.44 -0.19
N THR A 93 3.97 -26.18 -0.74
CA THR A 93 4.25 -27.55 -0.34
C THR A 93 5.26 -27.54 0.81
N GLN A 94 4.99 -28.34 1.84
CA GLN A 94 5.89 -28.53 2.96
C GLN A 94 7.20 -29.17 2.45
N VAL A 95 8.34 -28.53 2.70
CA VAL A 95 9.64 -29.19 2.54
C VAL A 95 9.77 -30.17 3.68
N ALA A 96 9.46 -31.44 3.44
CA ALA A 96 9.85 -32.51 4.34
C ALA A 96 11.37 -32.66 4.20
N THR A 97 12.12 -32.21 5.20
CA THR A 97 13.54 -32.54 5.31
C THR A 97 13.64 -34.06 5.42
N VAL A 98 14.04 -34.73 4.34
CA VAL A 98 14.49 -36.13 4.44
C VAL A 98 15.89 -36.06 5.03
N GLU A 99 16.00 -36.15 6.36
CA GLU A 99 17.27 -36.43 6.99
C GLU A 99 17.67 -37.87 6.60
N SER A 100 18.77 -37.98 5.87
CA SER A 100 19.44 -39.24 5.51
C SER A 100 20.37 -39.71 6.62
#